data_AF-A0A7J3AXB9-F1
#
_entry.id   AF-A0A7J3AXB9-F1
#
_cell.length_a   1.000
_cell.length_b   1.000
_cell.length_c   1.000
_cell.angle_alpha   90.00
_cell.angle_beta   90.00
_cell.angle_gamma   90.00
#
_symmetry.space_group_name_H-M   'P 1'
#
loop_
_entity.id
_entity.type
_entity.pdbx_description
1 polymer ?
#
loop_
_entity_poly.entity_id
_entity_poly.type
_entity_poly.pdbx_seq_one_letter_code
_entity_poly.pdbx_strand_id
1 'polypeptide(L)'
;MYSDPRLSFKLGEFIQSVEDKLIYSKPKVADLIRELQRLNEMLEEEDKEIPNSWIDYLKQNYGSLEELDPDDRKALVQDLEGIKQSIMNKIK
;
A
#
# COMPACT_ATOMS: atom_id res chain seq x y z
N MET A 1 -11.75 -11.10 9.45
CA MET A 1 -11.42 -9.97 10.36
C MET A 1 -11.89 -8.63 9.79
N TYR A 2 -12.03 -8.47 8.47
CA TYR A 2 -12.66 -7.29 7.83
C TYR A 2 -14.18 -7.12 8.02
N SER A 3 -14.80 -7.92 8.89
CA SER A 3 -16.22 -7.82 9.21
C SER A 3 -16.55 -6.67 10.18
N ASP A 4 -15.54 -5.99 10.75
CA ASP A 4 -15.74 -4.73 11.46
C ASP A 4 -15.79 -3.57 10.44
N PRO A 5 -16.95 -2.92 10.24
CA PRO A 5 -17.09 -1.83 9.27
C PRO A 5 -16.16 -0.65 9.53
N ARG A 6 -15.76 -0.43 10.79
CA ARG A 6 -14.82 0.66 11.15
C ARG A 6 -13.40 0.35 10.67
N LEU A 7 -12.98 -0.91 10.80
CA LEU A 7 -11.67 -1.35 10.31
C LEU A 7 -11.63 -1.26 8.79
N SER A 8 -12.67 -1.76 8.12
CA SER A 8 -12.80 -1.72 6.66
C SER A 8 -12.83 -0.30 6.10
N PHE A 9 -13.55 0.61 6.74
CA PHE A 9 -13.55 2.03 6.37
C PHE A 9 -12.17 2.65 6.53
N LYS A 10 -11.51 2.47 7.68
CA LYS A 10 -10.16 2.99 7.93
C LYS A 10 -9.13 2.45 6.94
N LEU A 11 -9.23 1.17 6.59
CA LEU A 11 -8.35 0.52 5.63
C LEU A 11 -8.54 1.08 4.23
N GLY A 12 -9.79 1.27 3.80
CA GLY A 12 -10.10 1.93 2.53
C GLY A 12 -9.58 3.36 2.46
N GLU A 13 -9.81 4.18 3.50
CA GLU A 13 -9.26 5.54 3.59
C GLU A 13 -7.74 5.55 3.56
N PHE A 14 -7.10 4.61 4.26
CA PHE A 14 -5.66 4.52 4.30
C PHE A 14 -5.08 4.19 2.92
N ILE A 15 -5.61 3.17 2.24
CA ILE A 15 -5.15 2.79 0.90
C ILE A 15 -5.33 3.97 -0.08
N GLN A 16 -6.51 4.61 -0.06
CA GLN A 16 -6.77 5.80 -0.89
C GLN A 16 -5.75 6.92 -0.62
N SER A 17 -5.41 7.17 0.65
CA SER A 17 -4.42 8.19 0.99
C SER A 17 -3.02 7.88 0.45
N VAL A 18 -2.63 6.60 0.37
CA VAL A 18 -1.34 6.19 -0.20
C VAL A 18 -1.36 6.35 -1.73
N GLU A 19 -2.45 5.93 -2.39
CA GLU A 19 -2.68 6.12 -3.83
C GLU A 19 -2.58 7.62 -4.21
N ASP A 20 -3.29 8.49 -3.49
CA ASP A 20 -3.30 9.93 -3.76
C ASP A 20 -1.89 10.55 -3.63
N LYS A 21 -1.10 10.11 -2.64
CA LYS A 21 0.28 10.57 -2.49
C LYS A 21 1.13 10.16 -3.67
N LEU A 22 1.05 8.89 -4.08
CA LEU A 22 1.79 8.37 -5.23
C LEU A 22 1.46 9.16 -6.50
N ILE A 23 0.19 9.47 -6.74
CA ILE A 23 -0.30 10.19 -7.92
C ILE A 23 0.09 11.68 -7.89
N TYR A 24 -0.17 12.37 -6.78
CA TYR A 24 -0.12 13.84 -6.75
C TYR A 24 1.10 14.44 -6.05
N SER A 25 1.72 13.72 -5.12
CA SER A 25 2.68 14.30 -4.17
C SER A 25 4.11 13.78 -4.29
N LYS A 26 4.35 12.72 -5.09
CA LYS A 26 5.66 12.08 -5.24
C LYS A 26 6.36 11.82 -3.89
N PRO A 27 5.82 10.92 -3.05
CA PRO A 27 6.33 10.73 -1.70
C PRO A 27 7.77 10.24 -1.72
N LYS A 28 8.51 10.56 -0.66
CA LYS A 28 9.83 9.99 -0.46
C LYS A 28 9.72 8.48 -0.28
N VAL A 29 10.68 7.72 -0.83
CA VAL A 29 10.64 6.25 -0.72
C VAL A 29 10.61 5.78 0.74
N ALA A 30 11.37 6.44 1.61
CA ALA A 30 11.38 6.12 3.04
C ALA A 30 10.00 6.31 3.70
N ASP A 31 9.23 7.31 3.28
CA ASP A 31 7.88 7.55 3.81
C ASP A 31 6.90 6.51 3.25
N LEU A 32 7.04 6.15 1.97
CA LEU A 32 6.23 5.10 1.35
C LEU A 32 6.45 3.73 2.01
N ILE A 33 7.70 3.36 2.33
CA ILE A 33 8.01 2.13 3.07
C ILE A 33 7.28 2.12 4.42
N ARG A 34 7.27 3.24 5.15
CA ARG A 34 6.55 3.34 6.44
C ARG A 34 5.04 3.19 6.26
N GLU A 35 4.49 3.74 5.18
CA GLU A 35 3.07 3.62 4.85
C GLU A 35 2.69 2.17 4.53
N LEU A 36 3.51 1.45 3.75
CA LEU A 36 3.31 0.04 3.47
C LEU A 36 3.46 -0.84 4.72
N GLN A 37 4.39 -0.50 5.62
CA GLN A 37 4.49 -1.18 6.92
C GLN A 37 3.23 -0.96 7.77
N ARG A 38 2.69 0.25 7.77
CA ARG A 38 1.44 0.57 8.46
C ARG A 38 0.24 -0.13 7.82
N LEU A 39 0.23 -0.27 6.49
CA LEU A 39 -0.78 -1.08 5.79
C LEU A 39 -0.76 -2.52 6.32
N ASN A 40 0.42 -3.13 6.43
CA ASN A 40 0.58 -4.48 6.97
C ASN A 40 0.10 -4.66 8.41
N GLU A 41 0.11 -3.61 9.24
CA GLU A 41 -0.46 -3.67 10.60
C GLU A 41 -1.99 -3.76 10.58
N MET A 42 -2.63 -3.33 9.49
CA MET A 42 -4.08 -3.30 9.32
C MET A 42 -4.62 -4.51 8.54
N LEU A 43 -3.75 -5.22 7.81
CA LEU A 43 -4.10 -6.38 7.00
C LEU A 43 -4.04 -7.69 7.77
N GLU A 44 -4.86 -8.65 7.36
CA GLU A 44 -4.71 -10.06 7.72
C GLU A 44 -3.47 -10.64 7.04
N GLU A 45 -2.80 -11.64 7.67
CA GLU A 45 -1.53 -12.21 7.17
C GLU A 45 -1.58 -12.64 5.69
N GLU A 46 -2.71 -13.20 5.25
CA GLU A 46 -2.93 -13.63 3.87
C GLU A 46 -2.95 -12.49 2.84
N ASP A 47 -3.16 -11.24 3.26
CA ASP A 47 -3.19 -10.08 2.38
C ASP A 47 -1.87 -9.28 2.38
N LYS A 48 -0.89 -9.68 3.19
CA LYS A 48 0.38 -8.95 3.37
C LYS A 48 1.42 -9.25 2.29
N GLU A 49 1.17 -10.22 1.40
CA GLU A 49 2.13 -10.65 0.38
C GLU A 49 2.58 -9.47 -0.51
N ILE A 50 1.63 -8.75 -1.09
CA ILE A 50 1.91 -7.65 -2.01
C ILE A 50 2.63 -6.48 -1.31
N PRO A 51 2.16 -5.94 -0.17
CA PRO A 51 2.89 -4.87 0.52
C PRO A 51 4.28 -5.29 0.99
N ASN A 52 4.47 -6.54 1.44
CA ASN A 52 5.79 -7.04 1.81
C ASN A 52 6.74 -7.09 0.60
N SER A 53 6.25 -7.57 -0.54
CA SER A 53 7.03 -7.59 -1.79
C SER A 53 7.50 -6.19 -2.18
N TRP A 54 6.61 -5.20 -2.10
CA TRP A 54 6.96 -3.80 -2.34
C TRP A 54 7.96 -3.23 -1.34
N ILE A 55 7.80 -3.52 -0.04
CA ILE A 55 8.76 -3.08 0.99
C ILE A 55 10.16 -3.62 0.68
N ASP A 56 10.27 -4.89 0.32
CA ASP A 56 11.56 -5.53 0.01
C ASP A 56 12.15 -4.97 -1.29
N TYR A 57 11.32 -4.81 -2.33
CA TYR A 57 11.72 -4.20 -3.60
C TYR A 57 12.26 -2.78 -3.40
N LEU A 58 11.56 -1.93 -2.65
CA LEU A 58 11.96 -0.54 -2.40
C LEU A 58 13.24 -0.46 -1.58
N LYS A 59 13.41 -1.33 -0.57
CA LYS A 59 14.66 -1.36 0.21
C LYS A 59 15.86 -1.77 -0.65
N GLN A 60 15.69 -2.72 -1.56
CA GLN A 60 16.76 -3.24 -2.41
C GLN A 60 17.13 -2.28 -3.55
N ASN A 61 16.13 -1.69 -4.21
CA ASN A 61 16.33 -0.91 -5.44
C ASN A 61 16.35 0.61 -5.21
N TYR A 62 15.77 1.08 -4.10
CA TYR A 62 15.60 2.49 -3.80
C TYR A 62 16.15 2.90 -2.41
N GLY A 63 16.93 2.04 -1.75
CA GLY A 63 17.43 2.30 -0.39
C GLY A 63 18.23 3.61 -0.22
N SER A 64 18.78 4.16 -1.30
CA SER A 64 19.48 5.47 -1.34
C SER A 64 18.78 6.53 -2.20
N LEU A 65 17.65 6.20 -2.82
CA LEU A 65 16.92 7.09 -3.73
C LEU A 65 15.81 7.83 -2.98
N GLU A 66 15.58 9.09 -3.34
CA GLU A 66 14.52 9.88 -2.73
C GLU A 66 13.15 9.60 -3.34
N GLU A 67 13.05 9.30 -4.64
CA GLU A 67 11.78 9.17 -5.35
C GLU A 67 11.66 7.83 -6.11
N LEU A 68 10.44 7.29 -6.16
CA LEU A 68 10.08 6.20 -7.08
C LEU A 68 10.06 6.69 -8.52
N ASP A 69 10.54 5.85 -9.44
CA ASP A 69 10.34 6.09 -10.86
C ASP A 69 8.83 6.07 -11.23
N PRO A 70 8.45 6.68 -12.36
CA PRO A 70 7.05 6.77 -12.76
C PRO A 70 6.36 5.43 -13.04
N ASP A 71 7.10 4.44 -13.55
CA ASP A 71 6.54 3.13 -13.93
C ASP A 71 6.30 2.29 -12.67
N ASP A 72 7.25 2.25 -11.76
CA ASP A 72 7.14 1.57 -10.46
C ASP A 72 6.02 2.18 -9.60
N ARG A 73 5.90 3.50 -9.62
CA ARG A 73 4.80 4.21 -8.95
C ARG A 73 3.45 3.81 -9.53
N LYS A 74 3.34 3.70 -10.85
CA LYS A 74 2.09 3.28 -11.51
C LYS A 74 1.76 1.83 -11.17
N ALA A 75 2.76 0.95 -11.17
CA ALA A 75 2.59 -0.45 -10.78
C ALA A 75 2.10 -0.56 -9.31
N LEU A 76 2.71 0.19 -8.39
CA LEU A 76 2.29 0.19 -6.99
C LEU A 76 0.85 0.67 -6.81
N VAL A 77 0.41 1.71 -7.54
CA VAL A 77 -0.99 2.15 -7.50
C VAL A 77 -1.94 1.03 -7.94
N GLN A 78 -1.61 0.32 -9.02
CA GLN A 78 -2.43 -0.80 -9.51
C GLN A 78 -2.51 -1.96 -8.50
N ASP A 79 -1.39 -2.25 -7.83
CA ASP A 79 -1.33 -3.28 -6.80
C ASP A 79 -2.13 -2.91 -5.54
N LEU A 80 -2.09 -1.64 -5.13
CA LEU A 80 -2.91 -1.11 -4.04
C LEU A 80 -4.41 -1.19 -4.36
N GLU A 81 -4.80 -0.86 -5.59
CA GLU A 81 -6.17 -1.07 -6.07
C GLU A 81 -6.56 -2.55 -6.02
N GLY A 82 -5.66 -3.45 -6.42
CA GLY A 82 -5.85 -4.91 -6.35
C GLY A 82 -6.09 -5.40 -4.92
N ILE A 83 -5.26 -4.94 -3.97
CA ILE A 83 -5.43 -5.21 -2.53
C ILE A 83 -6.79 -4.72 -2.05
N LYS A 84 -7.15 -3.47 -2.38
CA LYS A 84 -8.44 -2.87 -2.03
C LYS A 84 -9.61 -3.70 -2.53
N GLN A 85 -9.60 -4.15 -3.78
CA GLN A 85 -10.64 -5.02 -4.35
C GLN A 85 -10.69 -6.39 -3.66
N SER A 86 -9.53 -7.00 -3.37
CA SER A 86 -9.45 -8.26 -2.62
C SER A 86 -10.12 -8.13 -1.25
N ILE A 87 -9.78 -7.10 -0.50
CA ILE A 87 -10.38 -6.82 0.82
C ILE A 87 -11.88 -6.56 0.69
N MET A 88 -12.30 -5.74 -0.27
CA MET A 88 -13.72 -5.44 -0.51
C MET A 88 -14.55 -6.71 -0.74
N ASN A 89 -14.01 -7.67 -1.48
CA ASN A 89 -14.67 -8.96 -1.72
C ASN A 89 -14.78 -9.84 -0.46
N LYS A 90 -13.94 -9.60 0.55
CA LYS A 90 -13.95 -10.32 1.84
C LYS A 90 -14.88 -9.68 2.87
N ILE A 91 -15.29 -8.42 2.66
CA ILE A 91 -16.29 -7.74 3.50
C ILE A 91 -17.67 -8.28 3.12
N LYS A 92 -18.32 -8.98 4.04
CA LYS A 92 -19.68 -9.51 3.91
C LYS A 92 -20.70 -8.61 4.57
#